data_AF-A0AAD9UUJ1-F1
#
_entry.id   AF-A0AAD9UUJ1-F1
#
_cell.length_a   1.000
_cell.length_b   1.000
_cell.length_c   1.000
_cell.angle_alpha   90.00
_cell.angle_beta   90.00
_cell.angle_gamma   90.00
#
_symmetry.space_group_name_H-M   'P 1'
#
loop_
_entity.id
_entity.type
_entity.pdbx_description
1 polymer ?
#
loop_
_entity_poly.entity_id
_entity_poly.type
_entity_poly.pdbx_seq_one_letter_code
_entity_poly.pdbx_strand_id
1 'polypeptide(L)'
;MLVAKSEGLMLYAYFLVLYVKEKASSLHQANFDVSLPLGISSVYHTYFKRLENELITEFGIKEEKFFNLLCSLCVSREPLPVDLVSKVLLPSTDSHFARRKVLKVLSSVSSLLPIRSGCLHVIHKSVKDWLTDTSCYGEQDFLMGEEVGHELLGKLCAQELDDLKARGA
;
A
#
# COMPACT_ATOMS: atom_id res chain seq x y z
N MET A 1 -21.33 14.53 -14.76
CA MET A 1 -20.01 14.03 -15.20
C MET A 1 -19.15 13.61 -14.02
N LEU A 2 -18.74 14.53 -13.12
CA LEU A 2 -17.90 14.17 -11.96
C LEU A 2 -18.63 13.36 -10.88
N VAL A 3 -19.87 13.72 -10.54
CA VAL A 3 -20.67 12.98 -9.53
C VAL A 3 -20.85 11.52 -9.94
N ALA A 4 -21.18 11.27 -11.21
CA ALA A 4 -21.29 9.93 -11.77
C ALA A 4 -19.95 9.16 -11.72
N LYS A 5 -18.83 9.79 -12.11
CA LYS A 5 -17.50 9.16 -12.03
C LYS A 5 -17.03 8.90 -10.60
N SER A 6 -17.44 9.74 -9.65
CA SER A 6 -17.10 9.59 -8.23
C SER A 6 -17.97 8.59 -7.50
N GLU A 7 -19.10 8.17 -8.10
CA GLU A 7 -20.14 7.37 -7.46
C GLU A 7 -20.67 7.98 -6.15
N GLY A 8 -20.54 9.31 -5.99
CA GLY A 8 -20.90 10.04 -4.77
C GLY A 8 -19.85 9.99 -3.65
N LEU A 9 -18.69 9.37 -3.86
CA LEU A 9 -17.65 9.25 -2.84
C LEU A 9 -16.77 10.50 -2.76
N MET A 10 -16.84 11.23 -1.64
CA MET A 10 -15.98 12.40 -1.41
C MET A 10 -14.48 12.04 -1.43
N LEU A 11 -14.13 10.81 -1.04
CA LEU A 11 -12.76 10.31 -1.09
C LEU A 11 -12.19 10.27 -2.51
N TYR A 12 -13.03 10.01 -3.51
CA TYR A 12 -12.63 10.11 -4.92
C TYR A 12 -12.19 11.54 -5.27
N ALA A 13 -12.93 12.56 -4.80
CA ALA A 13 -12.58 13.96 -5.05
C ALA A 13 -11.24 14.34 -4.41
N TYR A 14 -10.94 13.84 -3.21
CA TYR A 14 -9.63 14.01 -2.56
C TYR A 14 -8.49 13.46 -3.44
N PHE A 15 -8.65 12.25 -3.95
CA PHE A 15 -7.65 11.62 -4.80
C PHE A 15 -7.53 12.24 -6.18
N LEU A 16 -8.63 12.74 -6.73
CA LEU A 16 -8.61 13.46 -7.98
C LEU A 16 -7.75 14.71 -7.89
N VAL A 17 -7.82 15.44 -6.77
CA VAL A 17 -6.95 16.61 -6.54
C VAL A 17 -5.47 16.20 -6.53
N LEU A 18 -5.13 15.09 -5.88
CA LEU A 18 -3.75 14.57 -5.88
C LEU A 18 -3.29 14.17 -7.28
N TYR A 19 -4.11 13.43 -8.02
CA TYR A 19 -3.84 13.01 -9.40
C TYR A 19 -3.60 14.21 -10.33
N VAL A 20 -4.44 15.24 -10.22
CA VAL A 20 -4.31 16.48 -11.02
C VAL A 20 -3.02 17.21 -10.69
N LYS A 21 -2.65 17.30 -9.39
CA LYS A 21 -1.39 17.94 -8.99
C LYS A 21 -0.17 17.21 -9.54
N GLU A 22 -0.19 15.89 -9.54
CA GLU A 22 0.91 15.06 -10.06
C GLU A 22 1.04 15.14 -11.58
N LYS A 23 -0.09 15.25 -12.29
CA LYS A 23 -0.13 15.30 -13.76
C LYS A 23 -0.28 16.69 -14.36
N ALA A 24 -0.18 17.76 -13.55
CA ALA A 24 -0.47 19.14 -13.93
C ALA A 24 0.23 19.59 -15.22
N SER A 25 1.46 19.13 -15.46
CA SER A 25 2.25 19.42 -16.67
C SER A 25 1.76 18.70 -17.94
N SER A 26 1.06 17.57 -17.81
CA SER A 26 0.52 16.76 -18.93
C SER A 26 -0.95 17.06 -19.27
N LEU A 27 -1.67 17.75 -18.38
CA LEU A 27 -3.09 18.03 -18.54
C LEU A 27 -3.41 19.06 -19.64
N HIS A 28 -2.42 19.79 -20.15
CA HIS A 28 -2.60 20.75 -21.23
C HIS A 28 -2.92 20.12 -22.60
N GLN A 29 -2.77 18.79 -22.78
CA GLN A 29 -2.92 18.12 -24.08
C GLN A 29 -4.01 17.03 -24.14
N ALA A 30 -4.63 16.64 -23.03
CA ALA A 30 -5.61 15.55 -22.99
C ALA A 30 -7.04 16.06 -22.67
N ASN A 31 -8.05 15.46 -23.33
CA ASN A 31 -9.44 15.63 -22.91
C ASN A 31 -9.61 15.11 -21.49
N PHE A 32 -9.73 16.05 -20.54
CA PHE A 32 -9.74 15.80 -19.10
C PHE A 32 -10.67 14.63 -18.72
N ASP A 33 -11.87 14.61 -19.28
CA ASP A 33 -12.94 13.67 -18.93
C ASP A 33 -12.68 12.20 -19.33
N VAL A 34 -11.90 11.97 -20.39
CA VAL A 34 -11.58 10.61 -20.87
C VAL A 34 -10.52 9.96 -19.99
N SER A 35 -9.65 10.77 -19.38
CA SER A 35 -8.51 10.31 -18.56
C SER A 35 -8.84 10.11 -17.08
N LEU A 36 -10.05 10.48 -16.64
CA LEU A 36 -10.44 10.39 -15.24
C LEU A 36 -10.75 8.94 -14.84
N PRO A 37 -10.18 8.46 -13.72
CA PRO A 37 -10.51 7.14 -13.18
C PRO A 37 -12.03 7.00 -12.95
N LEU A 38 -12.60 5.84 -13.26
CA LEU A 38 -14.01 5.52 -13.03
C LEU A 38 -14.17 4.90 -11.64
N GLY A 39 -14.84 5.60 -10.73
CA GLY A 39 -15.05 5.14 -9.36
C GLY A 39 -13.77 5.08 -8.53
N ILE A 40 -13.91 4.74 -7.26
CA ILE A 40 -12.77 4.70 -6.32
C ILE A 40 -11.85 3.48 -6.58
N SER A 41 -12.40 2.39 -7.13
CA SER A 41 -11.64 1.16 -7.44
C SER A 41 -10.51 1.43 -8.43
N SER A 42 -10.79 2.15 -9.53
CA SER A 42 -9.77 2.50 -10.52
C SER A 42 -8.73 3.49 -9.99
N VAL A 43 -9.12 4.35 -9.03
CA VAL A 43 -8.20 5.21 -8.29
C VAL A 43 -7.22 4.35 -7.51
N TYR A 44 -7.71 3.42 -6.68
CA TYR A 44 -6.85 2.51 -5.92
C TYR A 44 -5.94 1.70 -6.82
N HIS A 45 -6.48 1.10 -7.87
CA HIS A 45 -5.70 0.34 -8.84
C HIS A 45 -4.52 1.16 -9.39
N THR A 46 -4.78 2.39 -9.83
CA THR A 46 -3.73 3.29 -10.34
C THR A 46 -2.64 3.55 -9.30
N TYR A 47 -3.02 3.81 -8.05
CA TYR A 47 -2.07 4.08 -6.97
C TYR A 47 -1.26 2.84 -6.57
N PHE A 48 -1.91 1.68 -6.38
CA PHE A 48 -1.23 0.44 -6.02
C PHE A 48 -0.33 -0.07 -7.15
N LYS A 49 -0.71 0.10 -8.42
CA LYS A 49 0.16 -0.21 -9.56
C LYS A 49 1.38 0.71 -9.62
N ARG A 50 1.23 2.00 -9.33
CA ARG A 50 2.38 2.90 -9.22
C ARG A 50 3.30 2.49 -8.09
N LEU A 51 2.75 2.22 -6.90
CA LEU A 51 3.51 1.78 -5.74
C LEU A 51 4.25 0.46 -6.01
N GLU A 52 3.58 -0.50 -6.63
CA GLU A 52 4.19 -1.76 -7.06
C GLU A 52 5.40 -1.52 -7.97
N ASN A 53 5.25 -0.68 -9.01
CA ASN A 53 6.34 -0.35 -9.93
C ASN A 53 7.53 0.32 -9.21
N GLU A 54 7.26 1.30 -8.34
CA GLU A 54 8.30 1.97 -7.54
C GLU A 54 9.06 0.95 -6.68
N LEU A 55 8.35 0.09 -5.95
CA LEU A 55 8.97 -0.88 -5.05
C LEU A 55 9.73 -1.97 -5.81
N ILE A 56 9.14 -2.55 -6.84
CA ILE A 56 9.72 -3.70 -7.55
C ILE A 56 10.79 -3.23 -8.53
N THR A 57 10.48 -2.25 -9.39
CA THR A 57 11.39 -1.84 -10.47
C THR A 57 12.46 -0.90 -9.98
N GLU A 58 12.12 0.11 -9.17
CA GLU A 58 13.11 1.12 -8.75
C GLU A 58 13.93 0.67 -7.54
N PHE A 59 13.30 -0.02 -6.59
CA PHE A 59 13.98 -0.47 -5.37
C PHE A 59 14.33 -1.96 -5.37
N GLY A 60 13.94 -2.75 -6.39
CA GLY A 60 14.29 -4.17 -6.45
C GLY A 60 13.72 -4.96 -5.26
N ILE A 61 12.55 -4.58 -4.76
CA ILE A 61 11.78 -5.38 -3.81
C ILE A 61 11.20 -6.56 -4.57
N LYS A 62 11.27 -7.77 -3.99
CA LYS A 62 10.62 -8.93 -4.60
C LYS A 62 9.10 -8.72 -4.59
N GLU A 63 8.44 -9.06 -5.68
CA GLU A 63 6.98 -9.02 -5.82
C GLU A 63 6.25 -9.67 -4.64
N GLU A 64 6.69 -10.86 -4.24
CA GLU A 64 6.19 -11.58 -3.06
C GLU A 64 6.21 -10.71 -1.78
N LYS A 65 7.25 -9.89 -1.57
CA LYS A 65 7.36 -9.02 -0.39
C LYS A 65 6.38 -7.84 -0.46
N PHE A 66 6.11 -7.33 -1.65
CA PHE A 66 5.08 -6.32 -1.84
C PHE A 66 3.69 -6.88 -1.51
N PHE A 67 3.34 -8.07 -2.02
CA PHE A 67 2.08 -8.71 -1.69
C PHE A 67 1.97 -9.09 -0.21
N ASN A 68 3.06 -9.53 0.41
CA ASN A 68 3.11 -9.78 1.86
C ASN A 68 2.76 -8.51 2.68
N LEU A 69 3.17 -7.32 2.23
CA LEU A 69 2.75 -6.06 2.86
C LEU A 69 1.24 -5.85 2.72
N LEU A 70 0.67 -6.08 1.54
CA LEU A 70 -0.77 -5.93 1.30
C LEU A 70 -1.59 -6.91 2.15
N CYS A 71 -1.20 -8.18 2.18
CA CYS A 71 -1.81 -9.18 3.05
C CYS A 71 -1.76 -8.75 4.53
N SER A 72 -0.60 -8.28 5.01
CA SER A 72 -0.44 -7.76 6.37
C SER A 72 -1.38 -6.58 6.67
N LEU A 73 -1.55 -5.68 5.70
CA LEU A 73 -2.45 -4.53 5.82
C LEU A 73 -3.91 -4.97 5.96
N CYS A 74 -4.35 -5.94 5.15
CA CYS A 74 -5.73 -6.45 5.17
C CYS A 74 -6.11 -7.02 6.54
N VAL A 75 -5.26 -7.89 7.09
CA VAL A 75 -5.56 -8.60 8.34
C VAL A 75 -5.25 -7.81 9.61
N SER A 76 -4.50 -6.72 9.49
CA SER A 76 -4.20 -5.85 10.63
C SER A 76 -5.46 -5.19 11.17
N ARG A 77 -5.70 -5.27 12.47
CA ARG A 77 -6.78 -4.50 13.12
C ARG A 77 -6.35 -3.06 13.41
N GLU A 78 -5.08 -2.90 13.74
CA GLU A 78 -4.43 -1.63 14.07
C GLU A 78 -3.42 -1.24 12.96
N PRO A 79 -3.07 0.06 12.84
CA PRO A 79 -2.00 0.52 11.96
C PRO A 79 -0.69 -0.26 12.16
N LEU A 80 -0.04 -0.65 11.06
CA LEU A 80 1.15 -1.50 11.10
C LEU A 80 2.39 -0.71 11.56
N PRO A 81 3.15 -1.15 12.57
CA PRO A 81 4.40 -0.49 12.95
C PRO A 81 5.40 -0.44 11.78
N VAL A 82 6.11 0.69 11.61
CA VAL A 82 7.08 0.85 10.50
C VAL A 82 8.21 -0.17 10.55
N ASP A 83 8.57 -0.65 11.74
CA ASP A 83 9.58 -1.69 11.92
C ASP A 83 9.11 -3.02 11.33
N LEU A 84 7.82 -3.36 11.51
CA LEU A 84 7.22 -4.54 10.90
C LEU A 84 7.16 -4.40 9.37
N VAL A 85 6.72 -3.23 8.88
CA VAL A 85 6.70 -2.93 7.43
C VAL A 85 8.09 -3.09 6.82
N SER A 86 9.12 -2.58 7.51
CA SER A 86 10.50 -2.67 7.08
C SER A 86 10.97 -4.13 7.03
N LYS A 87 10.67 -4.94 8.05
CA LYS A 87 11.01 -6.38 8.07
C LYS A 87 10.31 -7.18 6.97
N VAL A 88 9.04 -6.87 6.68
CA VAL A 88 8.28 -7.50 5.60
C VAL A 88 8.93 -7.21 4.24
N LEU A 89 9.24 -5.95 3.97
CA LEU A 89 9.76 -5.53 2.65
C LEU A 89 11.25 -5.84 2.48
N LEU A 90 12.04 -5.72 3.55
CA LEU A 90 13.50 -5.78 3.54
C LEU A 90 13.98 -6.54 4.78
N PRO A 91 14.09 -7.89 4.71
CA PRO A 91 14.68 -8.68 5.78
C PRO A 91 16.10 -8.17 6.11
N SER A 92 16.35 -7.91 7.39
CA SER A 92 17.44 -7.11 7.94
C SER A 92 18.81 -7.31 7.28
N THR A 93 19.42 -6.20 6.87
CA THR A 93 20.87 -6.10 6.63
C THR A 93 21.38 -4.82 7.30
N ASP A 94 22.33 -4.93 8.23
CA ASP A 94 22.85 -3.80 9.02
C ASP A 94 23.83 -2.89 8.25
N SER A 95 23.54 -2.63 6.97
CA SER A 95 24.35 -1.73 6.16
C SER A 95 23.72 -0.33 6.10
N HIS A 96 24.55 0.70 6.05
CA HIS A 96 24.11 2.07 5.82
C HIS A 96 23.34 2.22 4.49
N PHE A 97 23.68 1.41 3.47
CA PHE A 97 22.95 1.34 2.21
C PHE A 97 21.53 0.78 2.40
N ALA A 98 21.37 -0.26 3.21
CA ALA A 98 20.06 -0.81 3.55
C ALA A 98 19.19 0.19 4.30
N ARG A 99 19.74 0.95 5.25
CA ARG A 99 18.99 2.02 5.95
C ARG A 99 18.47 3.09 4.98
N ARG A 100 19.30 3.55 4.03
CA ARG A 100 18.85 4.49 2.99
C ARG A 100 17.75 3.90 2.12
N LYS A 101 17.86 2.63 1.76
CA LYS A 101 16.84 1.90 0.98
C LYS A 101 15.51 1.81 1.72
N VAL A 102 15.54 1.45 3.01
CA VAL A 102 14.35 1.44 3.88
C VAL A 102 13.65 2.79 3.89
N LEU A 103 14.39 3.90 4.08
CA LEU A 103 13.78 5.24 4.09
C LEU A 103 13.11 5.61 2.77
N LYS A 104 13.72 5.24 1.62
CA LYS A 104 13.10 5.46 0.30
C LYS A 104 11.83 4.64 0.12
N VAL A 105 11.87 3.36 0.47
CA VAL A 105 10.71 2.47 0.44
C VAL A 105 9.58 3.01 1.31
N LEU A 106 9.88 3.40 2.56
CA LEU A 106 8.89 3.99 3.45
C LEU A 106 8.33 5.30 2.90
N SER A 107 9.15 6.13 2.27
CA SER A 107 8.68 7.35 1.60
C SER A 107 7.69 7.03 0.47
N SER A 108 8.00 6.06 -0.39
CA SER A 108 7.09 5.62 -1.46
C SER A 108 5.79 5.05 -0.93
N VAL A 109 5.85 4.14 0.06
CA VAL A 109 4.65 3.58 0.70
C VAL A 109 3.81 4.68 1.37
N SER A 110 4.48 5.66 2.00
CA SER A 110 3.79 6.76 2.70
C SER A 110 3.01 7.70 1.79
N SER A 111 3.26 7.67 0.48
CA SER A 111 2.51 8.45 -0.51
C SER A 111 1.04 8.03 -0.61
N LEU A 112 0.74 6.76 -0.31
CA LEU A 112 -0.60 6.19 -0.34
C LEU A 112 -1.12 5.87 1.07
N LEU A 113 -0.24 5.36 1.92
CA LEU A 113 -0.57 4.86 3.26
C LEU A 113 0.16 5.72 4.30
N PRO A 114 -0.50 6.72 4.91
CA PRO A 114 0.20 7.71 5.71
C PRO A 114 0.87 7.10 6.92
N ILE A 115 2.12 7.52 7.16
CA ILE A 115 2.84 7.15 8.39
C ILE A 115 2.53 8.20 9.46
N ARG A 116 2.00 7.77 10.61
CA ARG A 116 1.72 8.63 11.77
C ARG A 116 2.16 7.92 13.05
N SER A 117 2.89 8.64 13.90
CA SER A 117 3.38 8.13 15.18
C SER A 117 4.14 6.79 15.06
N GLY A 118 4.91 6.62 13.99
CA GLY A 118 5.68 5.38 13.76
C GLY A 118 4.87 4.18 13.25
N CYS A 119 3.61 4.37 12.87
CA CYS A 119 2.79 3.33 12.25
C CYS A 119 2.33 3.74 10.85
N LEU A 120 2.14 2.76 9.98
CA LEU A 120 1.56 2.85 8.65
C LEU A 120 0.04 2.70 8.75
N HIS A 121 -0.69 3.75 8.37
CA HIS A 121 -2.14 3.82 8.47
C HIS A 121 -2.78 3.61 7.10
N VAL A 122 -3.97 3.03 7.11
CA VAL A 122 -4.85 3.06 5.95
C VAL A 122 -5.68 4.34 6.01
N ILE A 123 -5.72 5.09 4.91
CA ILE A 123 -6.44 6.37 4.82
C ILE A 123 -7.95 6.25 5.06
N HIS A 124 -8.54 5.12 4.68
CA HIS A 124 -9.98 4.88 4.74
C HIS A 124 -10.28 3.37 4.64
N LYS A 125 -11.35 2.92 5.30
CA LYS A 125 -11.75 1.50 5.34
C LYS A 125 -11.88 0.87 3.95
N SER A 126 -12.42 1.61 2.99
CA SER A 126 -12.63 1.12 1.63
C SER A 126 -11.37 0.66 0.90
N VAL A 127 -10.17 1.06 1.34
CA VAL A 127 -8.92 0.51 0.78
C VAL A 127 -8.77 -0.96 1.19
N LYS A 128 -9.03 -1.30 2.47
CA LYS A 128 -9.01 -2.69 2.92
C LYS A 128 -10.12 -3.48 2.26
N ASP A 129 -11.34 -2.93 2.23
CA ASP A 129 -12.47 -3.59 1.56
C ASP A 129 -12.17 -3.82 0.07
N TRP A 130 -11.50 -2.88 -0.62
CA TRP A 130 -11.09 -3.07 -2.01
C TRP A 130 -10.03 -4.16 -2.22
N LEU A 131 -9.16 -4.38 -1.22
CA LEU A 131 -8.16 -5.44 -1.25
C LEU A 131 -8.75 -6.82 -0.92
N THR A 132 -9.93 -6.94 -0.31
CA THR A 132 -10.47 -8.22 0.18
C THR A 132 -11.87 -8.60 -0.33
N ASP A 133 -12.72 -7.64 -0.68
CA ASP A 133 -14.13 -7.85 -1.00
C ASP A 133 -14.38 -7.93 -2.51
N THR A 134 -14.44 -9.15 -3.03
CA THR A 134 -14.79 -9.43 -4.43
C THR A 134 -16.23 -9.09 -4.78
N SER A 135 -17.15 -9.05 -3.82
CA SER A 135 -18.57 -8.80 -4.08
C SER A 135 -18.83 -7.34 -4.42
N CYS A 136 -18.11 -6.42 -3.77
CA CYS A 136 -18.25 -4.98 -3.99
C CYS A 136 -17.38 -4.47 -5.15
N TYR A 137 -16.22 -5.09 -5.41
CA TYR A 137 -15.21 -4.53 -6.31
C TYR A 137 -14.81 -5.44 -7.48
N GLY A 138 -15.30 -6.69 -7.52
CA GLY A 138 -14.95 -7.67 -8.55
C GLY A 138 -13.56 -8.28 -8.36
N GLU A 139 -13.18 -9.13 -9.32
CA GLU A 139 -11.82 -9.69 -9.38
C GLU A 139 -10.82 -8.66 -9.94
N GLN A 140 -9.65 -8.57 -9.31
CA GLN A 140 -8.60 -7.62 -9.64
C GLN A 140 -7.23 -8.09 -9.11
N ASP A 141 -6.14 -7.59 -9.69
CA ASP A 141 -4.76 -8.08 -9.49
C ASP A 141 -4.21 -7.95 -8.06
N PHE A 142 -4.80 -7.08 -7.24
CA PHE A 142 -4.45 -6.82 -5.85
C PHE A 142 -5.45 -7.44 -4.86
N LEU A 143 -6.25 -8.42 -5.28
CA LEU A 143 -7.14 -9.14 -4.36
C LEU A 143 -6.31 -10.04 -3.44
N MET A 144 -6.42 -9.83 -2.13
CA MET A 144 -5.64 -10.51 -1.09
C MET A 144 -6.51 -11.46 -0.29
N GLY A 145 -6.02 -12.69 -0.09
CA GLY A 145 -6.60 -13.65 0.85
C GLY A 145 -6.25 -13.30 2.30
N GLU A 146 -7.26 -13.18 3.16
CA GLU A 146 -7.05 -12.90 4.58
C GLU A 146 -6.29 -14.04 5.28
N GLU A 147 -6.52 -15.29 4.88
CA GLU A 147 -5.82 -16.45 5.42
C GLU A 147 -4.29 -16.36 5.25
N VAL A 148 -3.84 -15.89 4.07
CA VAL A 148 -2.42 -15.70 3.78
C VAL A 148 -1.83 -14.60 4.67
N GLY A 149 -2.57 -13.51 4.87
CA GLY A 149 -2.16 -12.43 5.78
C GLY A 149 -2.05 -12.88 7.23
N HIS A 150 -3.01 -13.67 7.72
CA HIS A 150 -2.98 -14.20 9.08
C HIS A 150 -1.81 -15.16 9.30
N GLU A 151 -1.54 -16.05 8.34
CA GLU A 151 -0.39 -16.95 8.41
C GLU A 151 0.93 -16.18 8.43
N LEU A 152 1.08 -15.17 7.55
CA LEU A 152 2.26 -14.33 7.49
C LEU A 152 2.51 -13.56 8.80
N LEU A 153 1.49 -12.87 9.33
CA LEU A 153 1.62 -12.16 10.61
C LEU A 153 1.97 -13.13 11.75
N GLY A 154 1.36 -14.32 11.76
CA GLY A 154 1.68 -15.36 12.74
C GLY A 154 3.16 -15.75 12.69
N LYS A 155 3.72 -15.98 11.50
CA LYS A 155 5.15 -16.29 11.30
C LYS A 155 6.06 -15.16 11.77
N LEU A 156 5.74 -13.91 11.43
CA LEU A 156 6.53 -12.74 11.86
C LEU A 156 6.53 -12.58 13.38
N CYS A 157 5.38 -12.76 14.03
CA CYS A 157 5.27 -12.72 15.48
C CYS A 157 6.07 -13.85 16.15
N ALA A 158 6.01 -15.07 15.62
CA ALA A 158 6.78 -16.20 16.13
C ALA A 158 8.29 -15.95 16.02
N GLN A 159 8.74 -15.42 14.88
CA GLN A 159 10.14 -15.08 14.66
C GLN A 159 10.64 -14.00 15.64
N GLU A 160 9.85 -12.94 15.87
CA GLU A 160 10.23 -11.93 16.88
C GLU A 160 10.30 -12.49 18.29
N LEU A 161 9.38 -13.39 18.65
CA LEU A 161 9.40 -14.03 19.94
C LEU A 161 10.68 -14.87 20.14
N ASP A 162 11.12 -15.59 19.10
CA ASP A 162 12.33 -16.40 19.16
C ASP A 162 13.60 -15.53 19.21
N ASP A 163 13.65 -14.44 18.45
CA ASP A 163 14.75 -13.47 18.52
C ASP A 163 14.85 -12.82 19.91
N LEU A 164 13.71 -12.53 20.56
CA LEU A 164 13.69 -12.03 21.94
C LEU A 164 14.23 -13.04 22.94
N LYS A 165 13.87 -14.33 22.82
CA LYS A 165 14.43 -15.39 23.67
C LYS A 165 15.94 -15.51 23.49
N ALA A 166 16.44 -15.43 22.26
CA ALA A 166 17.86 -15.55 21.96
C ALA A 166 18.69 -14.36 22.49
N ARG A 167 18.10 -13.16 22.59
CA ARG A 167 18.74 -11.96 23.17
C ARG A 167 18.69 -11.90 24.70
N GLY A 168 17.77 -12.64 25.31
CA GLY A 168 17.60 -12.71 26.76
C GLY A 168 18.33 -13.87 27.45
N ALA A 169 19.04 -14.70 26.67
CA ALA A 169 19.92 -15.78 27.12
C ALA A 169 21.39 -15.34 27.01
#